data_AF-A0A0F4JAQ4-F1
#
_entry.id   AF-A0A0F4JAQ4-F1
#
_cell.length_a   1.000
_cell.length_b   1.000
_cell.length_c   1.000
_cell.angle_alpha   90.00
_cell.angle_beta   90.00
_cell.angle_gamma   90.00
#
_symmetry.space_group_name_H-M   'P 1'
#
loop_
_entity.id
_entity.type
_entity.pdbx_description
1 polymer ?
#
loop_
_entity_poly.entity_id
_entity_poly.type
_entity_poly.pdbx_seq_one_letter_code
_entity_poly.pdbx_strand_id
1 'polypeptide(L)'
;MPLRSDRNTQGDILAGSRKDHACLLLLRFRDPVLARRWLRRLLPEISTTEEMARFNAAFSAARVKAGGTDPASLSAQWTGLSLTHAGLRFFAGRDPFPALPPGSTAEAFVQGPARRAEALGDTGDSSPDSWVFGGEGPHRAVHAVLNLSADDPEKLAEAVDRHQRDLGPAQGVLVFRQDGGTLPGALRGHEHFGFTDGISQPGVRGFHAPDPATGTTVQGKPGARLVPAGEFLVGQEKAGKRPAGLPAWATGGSFQVVRRLAQDVPGWWAQARERLADLKRAGAAPAEATDTWLAARLVGRWPGGTPVAGCPLAEQPCPAGTGPTAISYRDDPQGWHTPLFAHIRKGNPRDGLVAVPGRPPLDPAVTDTHRIIRRGIPYGPAYDPEQEPGRGTNGASRGLVFIGYQADLVQQFEFVAKQWINEADFPAGRSPRTGADPVLGPGSPVAFESESEAGSRATTLRFGRFIRTEGALYAFTPSIPALRELAEGRLDVSVELHPGAVLRAGDVLDAGAARLALAADGDLVLLDASGARRWSAGTAGKGSEAAFSHDGELTVRTADGATAWSSGTAGHPGARLLVRPGGDAVVLDGGRVLW
;
A
#
# COMPACT_ATOMS: atom_id res chain seq x y z
N MET A 1 -4.10 19.87 12.32
CA MET A 1 -3.79 18.67 11.51
C MET A 1 -4.91 17.65 11.67
N PRO A 2 -5.98 17.74 10.85
CA PRO A 2 -7.25 17.05 11.11
C PRO A 2 -7.15 15.52 11.20
N LEU A 3 -6.35 14.89 10.34
CA LEU A 3 -6.24 13.42 10.30
C LEU A 3 -5.48 12.84 11.48
N ARG A 4 -4.65 13.62 12.18
CA ARG A 4 -3.91 13.14 13.36
C ARG A 4 -4.83 12.90 14.55
N SER A 5 -5.98 13.57 14.60
CA SER A 5 -7.02 13.41 15.63
C SER A 5 -8.19 12.56 15.16
N ASP A 6 -8.04 11.79 14.08
CA ASP A 6 -9.11 10.98 13.52
C ASP A 6 -9.40 9.74 14.39
N ARG A 7 -10.66 9.63 14.81
CA ARG A 7 -11.22 8.53 15.64
C ARG A 7 -11.92 7.45 14.83
N ASN A 8 -12.12 7.68 13.54
CA ASN A 8 -12.87 6.80 12.65
C ASN A 8 -11.95 5.94 11.78
N THR A 9 -10.70 6.33 11.58
CA THR A 9 -9.72 5.55 10.81
C THR A 9 -8.88 4.66 11.74
N GLN A 10 -8.72 3.38 11.39
CA GLN A 10 -7.84 2.45 12.12
C GLN A 10 -6.38 2.91 12.08
N GLY A 11 -5.69 2.85 13.22
CA GLY A 11 -4.43 3.58 13.42
C GLY A 11 -3.24 3.06 12.63
N ASP A 12 -3.21 1.77 12.30
CA ASP A 12 -2.04 1.19 11.61
C ASP A 12 -1.87 1.72 10.18
N ILE A 13 -2.95 2.22 9.56
CA ILE A 13 -2.95 2.84 8.24
C ILE A 13 -2.04 4.08 8.25
N LEU A 14 -2.36 5.10 9.05
CA LEU A 14 -1.65 6.40 9.02
C LEU A 14 -0.54 6.51 10.07
N ALA A 15 -0.80 6.14 11.33
CA ALA A 15 0.14 6.32 12.43
C ALA A 15 1.19 5.19 12.48
N GLY A 16 0.74 3.96 12.24
CA GLY A 16 1.53 2.73 12.34
C GLY A 16 1.73 2.28 13.79
N SER A 17 1.63 0.96 14.01
CA SER A 17 1.78 0.33 15.33
C SER A 17 3.16 0.59 15.96
N ARG A 18 4.24 0.50 15.15
CA ARG A 18 5.66 0.65 15.53
C ARG A 18 6.04 -0.23 16.73
N LYS A 19 5.63 -1.49 16.68
CA LYS A 19 5.86 -2.48 17.72
C LYS A 19 6.87 -3.53 17.30
N ASP A 20 7.56 -4.08 18.28
CA ASP A 20 8.58 -5.10 18.09
C ASP A 20 8.00 -6.49 17.84
N HIS A 21 6.74 -6.72 18.23
CA HIS A 21 6.07 -8.00 18.07
C HIS A 21 4.71 -7.80 17.43
N ALA A 22 4.38 -8.64 16.45
CA ALA A 22 3.07 -8.67 15.82
C ALA A 22 2.63 -10.10 15.51
N CYS A 23 1.33 -10.31 15.47
CA CYS A 23 0.71 -11.56 15.06
C CYS A 23 -0.51 -11.25 14.18
N LEU A 24 -0.55 -11.84 12.99
CA LEU A 24 -1.75 -11.86 12.16
C LEU A 24 -2.48 -13.18 12.37
N LEU A 25 -3.74 -13.11 12.81
CA LEU A 25 -4.65 -14.25 12.80
C LEU A 25 -5.53 -14.16 11.55
N LEU A 26 -5.38 -15.13 10.64
CA LEU A 26 -6.20 -15.26 9.44
C LEU A 26 -7.40 -16.13 9.78
N LEU A 27 -8.59 -15.54 9.78
CA LEU A 27 -9.80 -16.12 10.35
C LEU A 27 -10.84 -16.41 9.28
N ARG A 28 -11.59 -17.50 9.44
CA ARG A 28 -12.79 -17.81 8.68
C ARG A 28 -13.95 -18.08 9.63
N PHE A 29 -15.15 -17.65 9.28
CA PHE A 29 -16.36 -17.85 10.07
C PHE A 29 -17.37 -18.73 9.32
N ARG A 30 -18.19 -19.48 10.07
CA ARG A 30 -19.22 -20.36 9.49
C ARG A 30 -20.65 -19.85 9.70
N ASP A 31 -20.87 -19.08 10.76
CA ASP A 31 -22.17 -18.49 11.09
C ASP A 31 -22.11 -16.95 11.06
N PRO A 32 -22.87 -16.26 10.19
CA PRO A 32 -22.81 -14.81 10.07
C PRO A 32 -23.38 -14.07 11.29
N VAL A 33 -24.36 -14.64 12.00
CA VAL A 33 -24.96 -14.01 13.19
C VAL A 33 -23.96 -14.01 14.35
N LEU A 34 -23.31 -15.15 14.58
CA LEU A 34 -22.30 -15.31 15.62
C LEU A 34 -21.02 -14.53 15.28
N ALA A 35 -20.60 -14.51 14.02
CA ALA A 35 -19.48 -13.69 13.58
C ALA A 35 -19.74 -12.19 13.81
N ARG A 36 -20.94 -11.69 13.47
CA ARG A 36 -21.33 -10.29 13.75
C ARG A 36 -21.32 -9.98 15.25
N ARG A 37 -21.71 -10.92 16.11
CA ARG A 37 -21.60 -10.79 17.56
C ARG A 37 -20.14 -10.70 18.02
N TRP A 38 -19.26 -11.51 17.43
CA TRP A 38 -17.81 -11.41 17.66
C TRP A 38 -17.28 -10.04 17.24
N LEU A 39 -17.65 -9.55 16.05
CA LEU A 39 -17.24 -8.23 15.58
C LEU A 39 -17.71 -7.12 16.51
N ARG A 40 -18.96 -7.19 17.01
CA ARG A 40 -19.48 -6.24 18.01
C ARG A 40 -18.65 -6.19 19.29
N ARG A 41 -18.14 -7.33 19.77
CA ARG A 41 -17.26 -7.39 20.95
C ARG A 41 -15.85 -6.89 20.68
N LEU A 42 -15.36 -7.07 19.46
CA LEU A 42 -14.02 -6.63 19.06
C LEU A 42 -13.95 -5.11 18.84
N LEU A 43 -15.04 -4.47 18.41
CA LEU A 43 -15.09 -3.04 18.06
C LEU A 43 -14.44 -2.10 19.09
N PRO A 44 -14.68 -2.21 20.41
CA PRO A 44 -14.05 -1.35 21.40
C PRO A 44 -12.53 -1.55 21.56
N GLU A 45 -11.99 -2.66 21.06
CA GLU A 45 -10.56 -2.97 21.10
C GLU A 45 -9.81 -2.44 19.87
N ILE A 46 -10.52 -2.10 18.78
CA ILE A 46 -9.89 -1.62 17.54
C ILE A 46 -9.26 -0.25 17.77
N SER A 47 -7.95 -0.18 17.50
CA SER A 47 -7.14 0.99 17.77
C SER A 47 -7.25 2.03 16.64
N THR A 48 -7.48 3.27 17.00
CA THR A 48 -7.70 4.39 16.07
C THR A 48 -6.42 5.17 15.75
N THR A 49 -6.48 6.01 14.72
CA THR A 49 -5.38 6.91 14.34
C THR A 49 -5.04 7.89 15.45
N GLU A 50 -6.03 8.49 16.10
CA GLU A 50 -5.82 9.40 17.24
C GLU A 50 -5.06 8.72 18.37
N GLU A 51 -5.49 7.52 18.79
CA GLU A 51 -4.89 6.80 19.92
C GLU A 51 -3.43 6.44 19.65
N MET A 52 -3.16 5.86 18.48
CA MET A 52 -1.81 5.49 18.06
C MET A 52 -0.92 6.71 17.87
N ALA A 53 -1.42 7.78 17.22
CA ALA A 53 -0.65 8.99 16.99
C ALA A 53 -0.27 9.69 18.31
N ARG A 54 -1.21 9.74 19.26
CA ARG A 54 -0.96 10.30 20.60
C ARG A 54 0.07 9.47 21.36
N PHE A 55 -0.04 8.14 21.36
CA PHE A 55 0.95 7.27 21.98
C PHE A 55 2.33 7.44 21.33
N ASN A 56 2.41 7.42 20.00
CA ASN A 56 3.66 7.56 19.27
C ASN A 56 4.35 8.90 19.55
N ALA A 57 3.59 9.99 19.72
CA ALA A 57 4.11 11.29 20.09
C ALA A 57 4.68 11.28 21.53
N ALA A 58 3.94 10.72 22.49
CA ALA A 58 4.39 10.59 23.87
C ALA A 58 5.65 9.72 24.00
N PHE A 59 5.67 8.57 23.32
CA PHE A 59 6.82 7.67 23.28
C PHE A 59 8.05 8.36 22.69
N SER A 60 7.89 9.07 21.55
CA SER A 60 8.99 9.80 20.91
C SER A 60 9.55 10.90 21.82
N ALA A 61 8.68 11.66 22.50
CA ALA A 61 9.11 12.71 23.43
C ALA A 61 9.85 12.13 24.65
N ALA A 62 9.36 11.02 25.21
CA ALA A 62 10.01 10.34 26.32
C ALA A 62 11.37 9.76 25.93
N ARG A 63 11.48 9.15 24.74
CA ARG A 63 12.74 8.64 24.20
C ARG A 63 13.78 9.74 23.99
N VAL A 64 13.38 10.90 23.46
CA VAL A 64 14.27 12.07 23.33
C VAL A 64 14.77 12.52 24.71
N LYS A 65 13.89 12.59 25.71
CA LYS A 65 14.26 12.95 27.09
C LYS A 65 15.20 11.92 27.74
N ALA A 66 15.08 10.65 27.36
CA ALA A 66 15.92 9.54 27.84
C ALA A 66 17.20 9.32 26.99
N GLY A 67 17.61 10.31 26.19
CA GLY A 67 18.85 10.24 25.41
C GLY A 67 18.84 9.18 24.30
N GLY A 68 17.67 8.83 23.77
CA GLY A 68 17.51 7.83 22.71
C GLY A 68 17.15 6.43 23.18
N THR A 69 17.06 6.20 24.50
CA THR A 69 16.64 4.92 25.09
C THR A 69 15.12 4.78 25.08
N ASP A 70 14.61 3.60 24.73
CA ASP A 70 13.17 3.36 24.70
C ASP A 70 12.57 3.42 26.13
N PRO A 71 11.47 4.17 26.35
CA PRO A 71 10.88 4.37 27.67
C PRO A 71 10.15 3.11 28.18
N ALA A 72 10.76 2.39 29.13
CA ALA A 72 10.23 1.14 29.69
C ALA A 72 8.83 1.25 30.32
N SER A 73 8.41 2.44 30.77
CA SER A 73 7.09 2.67 31.38
C SER A 73 5.97 2.89 30.36
N LEU A 74 6.28 3.03 29.07
CA LEU A 74 5.31 3.23 28.00
C LEU A 74 5.23 1.98 27.12
N SER A 75 4.21 1.17 27.37
CA SER A 75 3.89 -0.02 26.58
C SER A 75 2.46 0.09 26.05
N ALA A 76 2.23 -0.36 24.81
CA ALA A 76 0.90 -0.44 24.23
C ALA A 76 0.71 -1.75 23.47
N GLN A 77 -0.54 -2.22 23.48
CA GLN A 77 -1.03 -3.24 22.59
C GLN A 77 -2.00 -2.58 21.60
N TRP A 78 -1.90 -2.97 20.33
CA TRP A 78 -2.77 -2.49 19.28
C TRP A 78 -3.50 -3.64 18.59
N THR A 79 -4.75 -3.37 18.23
CA THR A 79 -5.62 -4.30 17.50
C THR A 79 -6.14 -3.61 16.25
N GLY A 80 -6.00 -4.27 15.11
CA GLY A 80 -6.56 -3.84 13.83
C GLY A 80 -7.31 -4.98 13.15
N LEU A 81 -8.28 -4.64 12.32
CA LEU A 81 -9.10 -5.60 11.59
C LEU A 81 -9.22 -5.22 10.12
N SER A 82 -8.82 -6.15 9.25
CA SER A 82 -9.12 -6.07 7.82
C SER A 82 -9.97 -7.25 7.39
N LEU A 83 -10.77 -7.04 6.35
CA LEU A 83 -11.69 -8.04 5.82
C LEU A 83 -11.39 -8.26 4.33
N THR A 84 -11.28 -9.50 3.90
CA THR A 84 -11.21 -9.82 2.46
C THR A 84 -12.57 -9.57 1.82
N HIS A 85 -12.67 -9.60 0.48
CA HIS A 85 -13.98 -9.53 -0.19
C HIS A 85 -14.93 -10.62 0.32
N ALA A 86 -14.45 -11.87 0.44
CA ALA A 86 -15.23 -12.97 0.98
C ALA A 86 -15.74 -12.68 2.40
N GLY A 87 -14.89 -12.08 3.25
CA GLY A 87 -15.27 -11.65 4.59
C GLY A 87 -16.31 -10.54 4.59
N LEU A 88 -16.11 -9.47 3.82
CA LEU A 88 -17.07 -8.38 3.73
C LEU A 88 -18.43 -8.88 3.25
N ARG A 89 -18.47 -9.73 2.21
CA ARG A 89 -19.70 -10.37 1.74
C ARG A 89 -20.36 -11.22 2.83
N PHE A 90 -19.57 -11.97 3.59
CA PHE A 90 -20.06 -12.80 4.69
C PHE A 90 -20.69 -11.97 5.81
N PHE A 91 -20.01 -10.90 6.26
CA PHE A 91 -20.53 -10.01 7.30
C PHE A 91 -21.71 -9.15 6.81
N ALA A 92 -21.69 -8.66 5.56
CA ALA A 92 -22.77 -7.84 5.00
C ALA A 92 -24.00 -8.67 4.61
N GLY A 93 -23.85 -9.97 4.33
CA GLY A 93 -24.93 -10.84 3.83
C GLY A 93 -25.35 -10.53 2.38
N ARG A 94 -24.57 -9.72 1.67
CA ARG A 94 -24.76 -9.28 0.28
C ARG A 94 -23.41 -8.93 -0.32
N ASP A 95 -23.31 -8.76 -1.64
CA ASP A 95 -22.07 -8.25 -2.24
C ASP A 95 -21.87 -6.77 -1.86
N PRO A 96 -20.74 -6.41 -1.22
CA PRO A 96 -20.47 -5.04 -0.82
C PRO A 96 -19.95 -4.15 -1.96
N PHE A 97 -19.61 -4.73 -3.12
CA PHE A 97 -19.17 -4.01 -4.33
C PHE A 97 -20.18 -4.24 -5.46
N PRO A 98 -21.15 -3.33 -5.65
CA PRO A 98 -22.21 -3.54 -6.62
C PRO A 98 -21.75 -3.46 -8.09
N ALA A 99 -20.57 -2.86 -8.33
CA ALA A 99 -19.98 -2.75 -9.66
C ALA A 99 -18.49 -3.08 -9.63
N LEU A 100 -18.02 -3.74 -10.69
CA LEU A 100 -16.63 -4.13 -10.89
C LEU A 100 -16.14 -3.63 -12.25
N PRO A 101 -15.84 -2.31 -12.39
CA PRO A 101 -15.30 -1.80 -13.64
C PRO A 101 -14.02 -2.57 -14.03
N PRO A 102 -13.84 -2.97 -15.31
CA PRO A 102 -12.65 -3.69 -15.73
C PRO A 102 -11.36 -2.92 -15.45
N GLY A 103 -10.35 -3.60 -14.92
CA GLY A 103 -9.07 -3.03 -14.52
C GLY A 103 -9.12 -2.16 -13.26
N SER A 104 -10.23 -2.12 -12.52
CA SER A 104 -10.37 -1.30 -11.32
C SER A 104 -9.83 -1.97 -10.06
N THR A 105 -9.63 -1.15 -9.02
CA THR A 105 -9.29 -1.67 -7.68
C THR A 105 -10.39 -2.56 -7.10
N ALA A 106 -11.66 -2.31 -7.42
CA ALA A 106 -12.78 -3.13 -6.96
C ALA A 106 -12.70 -4.53 -7.59
N GLU A 107 -12.48 -4.60 -8.90
CA GLU A 107 -12.27 -5.87 -9.60
C GLU A 107 -11.06 -6.63 -9.03
N ALA A 108 -9.91 -5.97 -8.90
CA ALA A 108 -8.70 -6.60 -8.35
C ALA A 108 -8.92 -7.12 -6.92
N PHE A 109 -9.64 -6.37 -6.08
CA PHE A 109 -9.97 -6.77 -4.73
C PHE A 109 -10.89 -8.00 -4.67
N VAL A 110 -11.91 -8.07 -5.54
CA VAL A 110 -12.79 -9.24 -5.64
C VAL A 110 -12.08 -10.47 -6.19
N GLN A 111 -11.22 -10.30 -7.19
CA GLN A 111 -10.42 -11.39 -7.76
C GLN A 111 -9.43 -11.96 -6.74
N GLY A 112 -8.84 -11.10 -5.90
CA GLY A 112 -7.81 -11.47 -4.93
C GLY A 112 -6.47 -11.83 -5.58
N PRO A 113 -5.39 -11.87 -4.79
CA PRO A 113 -4.03 -11.96 -5.32
C PRO A 113 -3.72 -13.29 -6.01
N ALA A 114 -4.40 -14.38 -5.67
CA ALA A 114 -4.20 -15.68 -6.33
C ALA A 114 -4.50 -15.61 -7.83
N ARG A 115 -5.61 -14.97 -8.22
CA ARG A 115 -5.94 -14.75 -9.64
C ARG A 115 -5.07 -13.71 -10.33
N ARG A 116 -4.42 -12.85 -9.54
CA ARG A 116 -3.49 -11.82 -10.00
C ARG A 116 -2.04 -12.30 -10.03
N ALA A 117 -1.76 -13.52 -9.55
CA ALA A 117 -0.43 -13.98 -9.20
C ALA A 117 0.57 -13.93 -10.35
N GLU A 118 0.19 -14.42 -11.54
CA GLU A 118 1.07 -14.39 -12.71
C GLU A 118 1.50 -12.96 -13.06
N ALA A 119 0.55 -12.02 -13.07
CA ALA A 119 0.86 -10.61 -13.32
C ALA A 119 1.78 -10.03 -12.22
N LEU A 120 1.60 -10.43 -10.97
CA LEU A 120 2.45 -10.01 -9.85
C LEU A 120 3.85 -10.68 -9.83
N GLY A 121 4.14 -11.60 -10.76
CA GLY A 121 5.39 -12.35 -10.82
C GLY A 121 5.43 -13.59 -9.92
N ASP A 122 4.30 -13.94 -9.31
CA ASP A 122 4.11 -15.10 -8.44
C ASP A 122 3.92 -16.38 -9.26
N THR A 123 5.03 -16.82 -9.85
CA THR A 123 5.12 -18.01 -10.70
C THR A 123 6.05 -19.07 -10.08
N GLY A 124 5.99 -20.30 -10.60
CA GLY A 124 6.80 -21.43 -10.13
C GLY A 124 6.54 -21.72 -8.64
N ASP A 125 7.62 -21.78 -7.85
CA ASP A 125 7.53 -22.03 -6.40
C ASP A 125 6.85 -20.89 -5.62
N SER A 126 6.67 -19.71 -6.23
CA SER A 126 5.88 -18.61 -5.65
C SER A 126 4.43 -18.61 -6.08
N SER A 127 3.98 -19.58 -6.88
CA SER A 127 2.60 -19.64 -7.36
C SER A 127 1.59 -19.93 -6.24
N PRO A 128 0.31 -19.57 -6.42
CA PRO A 128 -0.74 -19.80 -5.43
C PRO A 128 -0.91 -21.25 -4.97
N ASP A 129 -0.49 -22.22 -5.79
CA ASP A 129 -0.55 -23.65 -5.47
C ASP A 129 0.37 -24.00 -4.29
N SER A 130 1.49 -23.27 -4.15
CA SER A 130 2.47 -23.44 -3.07
C SER A 130 2.16 -22.59 -1.83
N TRP A 131 1.13 -21.74 -1.87
CA TRP A 131 0.85 -20.82 -0.78
C TRP A 131 0.24 -21.52 0.45
N VAL A 132 0.72 -21.15 1.63
CA VAL A 132 0.19 -21.61 2.93
C VAL A 132 -1.12 -20.93 3.32
N PHE A 133 -1.43 -19.77 2.73
CA PHE A 133 -2.73 -19.10 2.83
C PHE A 133 -3.03 -18.28 1.58
N GLY A 134 -4.30 -17.94 1.36
CA GLY A 134 -4.71 -17.02 0.27
C GLY A 134 -4.77 -17.64 -1.12
N GLY A 135 -4.47 -18.94 -1.25
CA GLY A 135 -4.75 -19.71 -2.47
C GLY A 135 -6.25 -19.92 -2.71
N GLU A 136 -6.61 -20.45 -3.88
CA GLU A 136 -8.02 -20.66 -4.25
C GLU A 136 -8.69 -21.82 -3.47
N GLY A 137 -10.02 -21.73 -3.32
CA GLY A 137 -10.86 -22.79 -2.76
C GLY A 137 -11.58 -22.41 -1.44
N PRO A 138 -12.80 -22.94 -1.20
CA PRO A 138 -13.68 -22.51 -0.11
C PRO A 138 -13.14 -22.86 1.30
N HIS A 139 -12.30 -23.89 1.41
CA HIS A 139 -11.65 -24.27 2.66
C HIS A 139 -10.45 -23.40 3.04
N ARG A 140 -9.89 -22.69 2.05
CA ARG A 140 -8.75 -21.76 2.20
C ARG A 140 -9.19 -20.30 2.30
N ALA A 141 -10.48 -20.02 2.15
CA ALA A 141 -11.05 -18.68 2.23
C ALA A 141 -10.78 -18.04 3.60
N VAL A 142 -10.05 -16.93 3.60
CA VAL A 142 -9.87 -16.07 4.75
C VAL A 142 -10.96 -15.01 4.70
N HIS A 143 -11.69 -14.81 5.80
CA HIS A 143 -12.67 -13.73 5.93
C HIS A 143 -12.05 -12.49 6.58
N ALA A 144 -11.23 -12.67 7.62
CA ALA A 144 -10.68 -11.57 8.39
C ALA A 144 -9.18 -11.75 8.66
N VAL A 145 -8.47 -10.63 8.69
CA VAL A 145 -7.09 -10.50 9.16
C VAL A 145 -7.15 -9.69 10.45
N LEU A 146 -7.00 -10.36 11.60
CA LEU A 146 -6.86 -9.69 12.89
C LEU A 146 -5.38 -9.44 13.15
N ASN A 147 -4.99 -8.17 13.15
CA ASN A 147 -3.62 -7.72 13.42
C ASN A 147 -3.50 -7.36 14.90
N LEU A 148 -2.64 -8.08 15.62
CA LEU A 148 -2.31 -7.82 17.02
C LEU A 148 -0.84 -7.43 17.09
N SER A 149 -0.52 -6.39 17.84
CA SER A 149 0.88 -5.99 18.03
C SER A 149 1.11 -5.43 19.43
N ALA A 150 2.30 -5.66 19.98
CA ALA A 150 2.67 -5.19 21.31
C ALA A 150 4.17 -4.97 21.43
N ASP A 151 4.58 -4.12 22.37
CA ASP A 151 6.01 -3.99 22.75
C ASP A 151 6.49 -5.22 23.54
N ASP A 152 5.57 -5.91 24.21
CA ASP A 152 5.85 -7.01 25.13
C ASP A 152 5.35 -8.34 24.51
N PRO A 153 6.25 -9.33 24.30
CA PRO A 153 5.90 -10.59 23.67
C PRO A 153 4.95 -11.44 24.53
N GLU A 154 4.98 -11.34 25.87
CA GLU A 154 4.08 -12.09 26.74
C GLU A 154 2.65 -11.55 26.64
N LYS A 155 2.50 -10.22 26.66
CA LYS A 155 1.19 -9.58 26.44
C LYS A 155 0.61 -9.89 25.06
N LEU A 156 1.46 -9.94 24.04
CA LEU A 156 1.01 -10.35 22.70
C LEU A 156 0.49 -11.79 22.73
N ALA A 157 1.21 -12.72 23.37
CA ALA A 157 0.80 -14.12 23.48
C ALA A 157 -0.55 -14.26 24.21
N GLU A 158 -0.72 -13.55 25.33
CA GLU A 158 -2.00 -13.51 26.06
C GLU A 158 -3.17 -13.00 25.20
N ALA A 159 -2.93 -11.94 24.42
CA ALA A 159 -3.93 -11.38 23.50
C ALA A 159 -4.28 -12.37 22.37
N VAL A 160 -3.28 -13.02 21.78
CA VAL A 160 -3.45 -14.05 20.75
C VAL A 160 -4.29 -15.20 21.29
N ASP A 161 -3.93 -15.74 22.46
CA ASP A 161 -4.62 -16.85 23.09
C ASP A 161 -6.08 -16.50 23.43
N ARG A 162 -6.32 -15.28 23.93
CA ARG A 162 -7.66 -14.77 24.21
C ARG A 162 -8.51 -14.73 22.93
N HIS A 163 -8.00 -14.12 21.86
CA HIS A 163 -8.73 -14.02 20.61
C HIS A 163 -8.94 -15.38 19.93
N GLN A 164 -8.00 -16.33 20.05
CA GLN A 164 -8.18 -17.70 19.57
C GLN A 164 -9.31 -18.42 20.32
N ARG A 165 -9.40 -18.27 21.65
CA ARG A 165 -10.51 -18.84 22.45
C ARG A 165 -11.86 -18.26 22.04
N ASP A 166 -11.92 -16.97 21.71
CA ASP A 166 -13.15 -16.28 21.30
C ASP A 166 -13.68 -16.73 19.92
N LEU A 167 -12.88 -17.47 19.13
CA LEU A 167 -13.32 -18.01 17.85
C LEU A 167 -14.38 -19.10 18.01
N GLY A 168 -14.26 -19.98 19.02
CA GLY A 168 -15.19 -21.10 19.23
C GLY A 168 -16.66 -20.65 19.32
N PRO A 169 -17.00 -19.72 20.24
CA PRO A 169 -18.36 -19.15 20.34
C PRO A 169 -18.82 -18.39 19.10
N ALA A 170 -17.90 -17.94 18.24
CA ALA A 170 -18.20 -17.27 16.98
C ALA A 170 -18.35 -18.23 15.79
N GLN A 171 -18.18 -19.54 16.01
CA GLN A 171 -17.94 -20.54 14.96
C GLN A 171 -16.85 -20.09 13.96
N GLY A 172 -15.84 -19.42 14.49
CA GLY A 172 -14.62 -19.04 13.81
C GLY A 172 -13.62 -20.18 13.78
N VAL A 173 -12.80 -20.20 12.75
CA VAL A 173 -11.68 -21.12 12.56
C VAL A 173 -10.46 -20.27 12.23
N LEU A 174 -9.36 -20.55 12.91
CA LEU A 174 -8.05 -20.03 12.54
C LEU A 174 -7.58 -20.77 11.29
N VAL A 175 -7.48 -20.07 10.17
CA VAL A 175 -6.95 -20.60 8.90
C VAL A 175 -5.43 -20.66 8.98
N PHE A 176 -4.80 -19.60 9.47
CA PHE A 176 -3.36 -19.50 9.59
C PHE A 176 -2.98 -18.45 10.64
N ARG A 177 -1.90 -18.71 11.37
CA ARG A 177 -1.28 -17.75 12.30
C ARG A 177 0.08 -17.35 11.73
N GLN A 178 0.30 -16.05 11.61
CA GLN A 178 1.57 -15.49 11.18
C GLN A 178 2.15 -14.66 12.32
N ASP A 179 3.13 -15.22 13.02
CA ASP A 179 3.93 -14.47 14.00
C ASP A 179 5.02 -13.65 13.29
N GLY A 180 5.29 -12.47 13.80
CA GLY A 180 6.36 -11.60 13.32
C GLY A 180 7.01 -10.85 14.47
N GLY A 181 8.27 -10.49 14.28
CA GLY A 181 9.01 -9.74 15.27
C GLY A 181 10.24 -9.07 14.69
N THR A 182 10.68 -8.00 15.35
CA THR A 182 12.00 -7.42 15.10
C THR A 182 13.07 -8.48 15.35
N LEU A 183 14.07 -8.57 14.47
CA LEU A 183 15.17 -9.51 14.63
C LEU A 183 16.02 -9.19 15.87
N PRO A 184 16.61 -10.20 16.53
CA PRO A 184 17.40 -10.00 17.74
C PRO A 184 18.80 -9.43 17.45
N GLY A 185 19.46 -8.94 18.51
CA GLY A 185 20.88 -8.59 18.48
C GLY A 185 21.24 -7.51 17.45
N ALA A 186 22.32 -7.75 16.70
CA ALA A 186 22.85 -6.83 15.70
C ALA A 186 21.90 -6.58 14.50
N LEU A 187 20.89 -7.43 14.32
CA LEU A 187 19.89 -7.28 13.26
C LEU A 187 18.63 -6.52 13.71
N ARG A 188 18.59 -5.98 14.94
CA ARG A 188 17.45 -5.19 15.41
C ARG A 188 17.23 -3.98 14.51
N GLY A 189 16.05 -3.92 13.86
CA GLY A 189 15.71 -2.88 12.87
C GLY A 189 16.06 -3.23 11.42
N HIS A 190 16.67 -4.40 11.19
CA HIS A 190 17.01 -4.93 9.87
C HIS A 190 16.02 -6.02 9.43
N GLU A 191 15.93 -6.25 8.12
CA GLU A 191 15.36 -7.47 7.55
C GLU A 191 16.41 -8.59 7.42
N HIS A 192 16.02 -9.78 6.94
CA HIS A 192 16.87 -10.97 7.00
C HIS A 192 18.10 -10.94 6.09
N PHE A 193 18.12 -10.13 5.02
CA PHE A 193 19.34 -9.89 4.24
C PHE A 193 20.31 -8.93 4.94
N GLY A 194 19.93 -8.31 6.06
CA GLY A 194 20.78 -7.46 6.88
C GLY A 194 20.63 -5.97 6.61
N PHE A 195 19.58 -5.52 5.91
CA PHE A 195 19.35 -4.11 5.59
C PHE A 195 18.30 -3.48 6.50
N THR A 196 18.54 -2.25 6.97
CA THR A 196 17.55 -1.46 7.68
C THR A 196 16.31 -1.23 6.81
N ASP A 197 15.14 -1.68 7.27
CA ASP A 197 13.86 -1.43 6.60
C ASP A 197 13.09 -0.27 7.29
N GLY A 198 11.97 0.15 6.71
CA GLY A 198 11.07 1.16 7.29
C GLY A 198 11.54 2.61 7.15
N ILE A 199 12.69 2.87 6.54
CA ILE A 199 13.29 4.22 6.42
C ILE A 199 12.40 5.17 5.61
N SER A 200 12.05 4.78 4.37
CA SER A 200 11.34 5.66 3.44
C SER A 200 9.85 5.35 3.42
N GLN A 201 9.08 6.11 4.21
CA GLN A 201 7.62 6.14 4.19
C GLN A 201 7.15 7.48 3.58
N PRO A 202 6.04 7.50 2.83
CA PRO A 202 5.44 8.76 2.40
C PRO A 202 4.99 9.59 3.61
N GLY A 203 5.24 10.90 3.56
CA GLY A 203 4.51 11.86 4.38
C GLY A 203 3.07 11.94 3.90
N VAL A 204 2.15 12.29 4.79
CA VAL A 204 0.71 12.32 4.50
C VAL A 204 0.18 13.71 4.84
N ARG A 205 -0.36 14.43 3.85
CA ARG A 205 -0.97 15.75 4.06
C ARG A 205 -2.12 15.63 5.06
N GLY A 206 -2.25 16.60 5.94
CA GLY A 206 -3.25 16.59 7.02
C GLY A 206 -2.89 15.72 8.24
N PHE A 207 -1.91 14.81 8.13
CA PHE A 207 -1.45 13.94 9.22
C PHE A 207 0.02 14.18 9.65
N HIS A 208 0.91 14.51 8.71
CA HIS A 208 2.30 14.91 8.96
C HIS A 208 2.51 16.42 8.74
N ALA A 209 3.26 17.07 9.64
CA ALA A 209 3.47 18.52 9.60
C ALA A 209 4.35 18.87 8.41
N PRO A 210 4.00 19.90 7.61
CA PRO A 210 4.86 20.36 6.52
C PRO A 210 6.11 21.03 7.08
N ASP A 211 7.23 20.80 6.40
CA ASP A 211 8.45 21.55 6.61
C ASP A 211 8.18 23.03 6.30
N PRO A 212 8.44 23.97 7.24
CA PRO A 212 8.20 25.39 7.01
C PRO A 212 8.97 25.98 5.82
N ALA A 213 10.12 25.41 5.47
CA ALA A 213 10.97 25.91 4.39
C ALA A 213 10.47 25.47 3.00
N THR A 214 9.95 24.25 2.87
CA THR A 214 9.59 23.68 1.56
C THR A 214 8.08 23.56 1.34
N GLY A 215 7.29 23.45 2.41
CA GLY A 215 5.85 23.15 2.37
C GLY A 215 5.47 21.78 1.79
N THR A 216 6.43 21.05 1.22
CA THR A 216 6.20 19.86 0.37
C THR A 216 6.82 18.59 0.95
N THR A 217 7.66 18.71 1.97
CA THR A 217 8.23 17.59 2.73
C THR A 217 7.75 17.60 4.17
N VAL A 218 7.94 16.48 4.88
CA VAL A 218 7.63 16.37 6.31
C VAL A 218 8.66 17.15 7.13
N GLN A 219 8.19 17.95 8.09
CA GLN A 219 9.03 18.68 9.03
C GLN A 219 10.02 17.75 9.74
N GLY A 220 11.31 18.11 9.70
CA GLY A 220 12.38 17.34 10.34
C GLY A 220 12.72 16.01 9.63
N LYS A 221 12.17 15.77 8.44
CA LYS A 221 12.47 14.59 7.60
C LYS A 221 12.73 15.02 6.15
N PRO A 222 13.92 15.56 5.85
CA PRO A 222 14.22 16.03 4.51
C PRO A 222 14.07 14.92 3.45
N GLY A 223 13.48 15.28 2.31
CA GLY A 223 13.18 14.34 1.22
C GLY A 223 12.01 13.38 1.44
N ALA A 224 11.34 13.40 2.60
CA ALA A 224 10.08 12.70 2.80
C ALA A 224 8.91 13.55 2.30
N ARG A 225 8.52 13.37 1.03
CA ARG A 225 7.43 14.13 0.38
C ARG A 225 6.08 13.96 1.09
N LEU A 226 5.29 15.03 1.14
CA LEU A 226 3.91 15.07 1.61
C LEU A 226 2.94 14.73 0.47
N VAL A 227 2.40 13.52 0.53
CA VAL A 227 1.46 12.96 -0.43
C VAL A 227 0.01 13.21 0.06
N PRO A 228 -0.96 13.51 -0.83
CA PRO A 228 -2.36 13.61 -0.46
C PRO A 228 -2.87 12.35 0.25
N ALA A 229 -3.75 12.52 1.24
CA ALA A 229 -4.23 11.41 2.07
C ALA A 229 -5.06 10.39 1.27
N GLY A 230 -5.66 10.80 0.15
CA GLY A 230 -6.41 9.93 -0.76
C GLY A 230 -5.56 8.88 -1.46
N GLU A 231 -4.24 8.97 -1.41
CA GLU A 231 -3.38 7.86 -1.84
C GLU A 231 -3.42 6.69 -0.85
N PHE A 232 -3.85 6.92 0.40
CA PHE A 232 -3.88 5.87 1.44
C PHE A 232 -5.28 5.62 2.00
N LEU A 233 -6.17 6.60 1.97
CA LEU A 233 -7.54 6.53 2.48
C LEU A 233 -8.56 6.77 1.38
N VAL A 234 -9.49 5.84 1.22
CA VAL A 234 -10.61 5.99 0.27
C VAL A 234 -11.45 7.22 0.66
N GLY A 235 -11.88 7.97 -0.35
CA GLY A 235 -12.73 9.16 -0.22
C GLY A 235 -12.00 10.47 0.08
N GLN A 236 -10.71 10.43 0.41
CA GLN A 236 -9.88 11.62 0.60
C GLN A 236 -9.32 12.16 -0.73
N GLU A 237 -8.79 13.39 -0.72
CA GLU A 237 -8.15 14.02 -1.89
C GLU A 237 -6.94 13.23 -2.40
N LYS A 238 -6.89 12.95 -3.71
CA LYS A 238 -5.81 12.23 -4.41
C LYS A 238 -5.01 13.16 -5.32
N ALA A 239 -3.75 12.79 -5.58
CA ALA A 239 -2.94 13.42 -6.63
C ALA A 239 -3.42 12.96 -8.02
N GLY A 240 -3.81 11.69 -8.14
CA GLY A 240 -4.35 11.10 -9.36
C GLY A 240 -5.88 11.07 -9.40
N LYS A 241 -6.41 10.35 -10.40
CA LYS A 241 -7.85 10.04 -10.46
C LYS A 241 -8.26 9.17 -9.27
N ARG A 242 -9.48 9.37 -8.78
CA ARG A 242 -10.08 8.49 -7.77
C ARG A 242 -10.41 7.12 -8.39
N PRO A 243 -10.25 6.02 -7.64
CA PRO A 243 -10.71 4.71 -8.09
C PRO A 243 -12.22 4.74 -8.35
N ALA A 244 -12.63 4.28 -9.52
CA ALA A 244 -14.03 4.21 -9.92
C ALA A 244 -14.77 3.09 -9.18
N GLY A 245 -16.08 3.26 -8.97
CA GLY A 245 -16.97 2.20 -8.51
C GLY A 245 -16.79 1.78 -7.03
N LEU A 246 -16.11 2.59 -6.22
CA LEU A 246 -16.03 2.31 -4.79
C LEU A 246 -17.31 2.73 -4.05
N PRO A 247 -17.85 1.87 -3.19
CA PRO A 247 -19.03 2.18 -2.40
C PRO A 247 -18.72 3.18 -1.29
N ALA A 248 -19.72 3.97 -0.90
CA ALA A 248 -19.60 5.06 0.07
C ALA A 248 -19.06 4.60 1.43
N TRP A 249 -19.46 3.40 1.88
CA TRP A 249 -19.00 2.80 3.13
C TRP A 249 -17.47 2.59 3.19
N ALA A 250 -16.79 2.51 2.04
CA ALA A 250 -15.35 2.36 1.99
C ALA A 250 -14.60 3.64 2.43
N THR A 251 -15.26 4.79 2.48
CA THR A 251 -14.65 6.05 2.89
C THR A 251 -13.98 5.97 4.27
N GLY A 252 -12.75 6.48 4.37
CA GLY A 252 -11.92 6.41 5.58
C GLY A 252 -11.28 5.03 5.82
N GLY A 253 -11.53 4.05 4.96
CA GLY A 253 -10.81 2.78 4.94
C GLY A 253 -9.64 2.77 3.96
N SER A 254 -8.91 1.66 3.94
CA SER A 254 -7.74 1.46 3.07
C SER A 254 -7.70 0.01 2.59
N PHE A 255 -7.28 -0.22 1.34
CA PHE A 255 -6.94 -1.58 0.91
C PHE A 255 -5.64 -1.99 1.60
N GLN A 256 -5.60 -3.23 2.07
CA GLN A 256 -4.43 -3.85 2.68
C GLN A 256 -3.94 -4.98 1.79
N VAL A 257 -2.64 -4.98 1.50
CA VAL A 257 -1.95 -6.11 0.90
C VAL A 257 -1.13 -6.79 1.98
N VAL A 258 -1.29 -8.10 2.15
CA VAL A 258 -0.44 -8.93 3.00
C VAL A 258 0.30 -9.91 2.11
N ARG A 259 1.62 -9.99 2.19
CA ARG A 259 2.43 -11.04 1.53
C ARG A 259 3.41 -11.65 2.51
N ARG A 260 3.46 -12.97 2.54
CA ARG A 260 4.48 -13.73 3.25
C ARG A 260 5.61 -14.03 2.28
N LEU A 261 6.74 -13.36 2.46
CA LEU A 261 7.88 -13.35 1.54
C LEU A 261 9.05 -14.07 2.19
N ALA A 262 9.27 -15.33 1.84
CA ALA A 262 10.39 -16.11 2.35
C ALA A 262 11.70 -15.65 1.72
N GLN A 263 12.77 -15.59 2.50
CA GLN A 263 14.05 -15.04 2.09
C GLN A 263 15.17 -16.10 2.14
N ASP A 264 15.81 -16.36 1.00
CA ASP A 264 17.02 -17.18 0.89
C ASP A 264 18.27 -16.33 1.18
N VAL A 265 18.51 -16.09 2.46
CA VAL A 265 19.65 -15.30 2.97
C VAL A 265 21.01 -15.84 2.48
N PRO A 266 21.32 -17.15 2.62
CA PRO A 266 22.60 -17.66 2.14
C PRO A 266 22.74 -17.56 0.62
N GLY A 267 21.66 -17.84 -0.14
CA GLY A 267 21.65 -17.71 -1.59
C GLY A 267 21.90 -16.28 -2.06
N TRP A 268 21.27 -15.30 -1.41
CA TRP A 268 21.43 -13.88 -1.70
C TRP A 268 22.90 -13.43 -1.60
N TRP A 269 23.53 -13.69 -0.45
CA TRP A 269 24.91 -13.30 -0.20
C TRP A 269 25.91 -14.07 -1.07
N ALA A 270 25.64 -15.34 -1.35
CA ALA A 270 26.47 -16.12 -2.26
C ALA A 270 26.44 -15.54 -3.69
N GLN A 271 25.27 -15.13 -4.18
CA GLN A 271 25.17 -14.50 -5.49
C GLN A 271 25.81 -13.11 -5.54
N ALA A 272 25.67 -12.30 -4.49
CA ALA A 272 26.36 -11.01 -4.41
C ALA A 272 27.89 -11.18 -4.55
N ARG A 273 28.48 -12.19 -3.88
CA ARG A 273 29.91 -12.52 -4.04
C ARG A 273 30.28 -12.92 -5.47
N GLU A 274 29.50 -13.80 -6.09
CA GLU A 274 29.76 -14.25 -7.46
C GLU A 274 29.68 -13.11 -8.47
N ARG A 275 28.62 -12.28 -8.39
CA ARG A 275 28.40 -11.17 -9.32
C ARG A 275 29.40 -10.05 -9.14
N LEU A 276 29.91 -9.85 -7.92
CA LEU A 276 31.02 -8.93 -7.69
C LEU A 276 32.30 -9.40 -8.38
N ALA A 277 32.60 -10.70 -8.36
CA ALA A 277 33.74 -11.25 -9.09
C ALA A 277 33.59 -11.03 -10.62
N ASP A 278 32.37 -11.12 -11.15
CA ASP A 278 32.07 -10.79 -12.55
C ASP A 278 32.36 -9.30 -12.85
N LEU A 279 31.89 -8.38 -11.99
CA LEU A 279 32.16 -6.94 -12.15
C LEU A 279 33.65 -6.61 -12.06
N LYS A 280 34.39 -7.23 -11.13
CA LYS A 280 35.83 -7.01 -10.99
C LYS A 280 36.59 -7.48 -12.23
N ARG A 281 36.25 -8.67 -12.78
CA ARG A 281 36.83 -9.17 -14.04
C ARG A 281 36.53 -8.25 -15.22
N ALA A 282 35.35 -7.65 -15.24
CA ALA A 282 34.97 -6.68 -16.26
C ALA A 282 35.64 -5.31 -16.06
N GLY A 283 36.24 -5.02 -14.91
CA GLY A 283 36.72 -3.67 -14.56
C GLY A 283 35.56 -2.67 -14.32
N ALA A 284 34.43 -3.16 -13.82
CA ALA A 284 33.22 -2.38 -13.54
C ALA A 284 32.95 -2.21 -12.02
N ALA A 285 33.89 -2.65 -11.18
CA ALA A 285 33.86 -2.45 -9.74
C ALA A 285 35.25 -2.06 -9.20
N PRO A 286 35.33 -1.26 -8.13
CA PRO A 286 36.58 -0.98 -7.43
C PRO A 286 37.28 -2.24 -6.95
N ALA A 287 38.61 -2.20 -6.84
CA ALA A 287 39.41 -3.35 -6.41
C ALA A 287 39.06 -3.78 -4.97
N GLU A 288 38.81 -2.80 -4.11
CA GLU A 288 38.44 -2.91 -2.71
C GLU A 288 36.96 -3.22 -2.47
N ALA A 289 36.11 -3.24 -3.51
CA ALA A 289 34.69 -3.51 -3.37
C ALA A 289 34.45 -4.89 -2.74
N THR A 290 33.49 -4.96 -1.82
CA THR A 290 33.05 -6.18 -1.12
C THR A 290 31.69 -6.65 -1.62
N ASP A 291 31.23 -7.82 -1.20
CA ASP A 291 29.87 -8.28 -1.50
C ASP A 291 28.81 -7.34 -0.90
N THR A 292 29.08 -6.74 0.26
CA THR A 292 28.26 -5.67 0.83
C THR A 292 28.15 -4.45 -0.10
N TRP A 293 29.23 -4.06 -0.77
CA TRP A 293 29.22 -2.95 -1.73
C TRP A 293 28.27 -3.22 -2.91
N LEU A 294 28.24 -4.45 -3.41
CA LEU A 294 27.31 -4.83 -4.48
C LEU A 294 25.89 -4.95 -3.93
N ALA A 295 25.69 -5.65 -2.82
CA ALA A 295 24.37 -5.81 -2.20
C ALA A 295 23.73 -4.44 -1.89
N ALA A 296 24.51 -3.47 -1.42
CA ALA A 296 24.04 -2.10 -1.20
C ALA A 296 23.54 -1.42 -2.48
N ARG A 297 24.13 -1.71 -3.64
CA ARG A 297 23.68 -1.23 -4.96
C ARG A 297 22.47 -1.97 -5.49
N LEU A 298 22.33 -3.25 -5.18
CA LEU A 298 21.12 -4.02 -5.50
C LEU A 298 19.91 -3.48 -4.74
N VAL A 299 20.10 -3.10 -3.47
CA VAL A 299 19.06 -2.50 -2.63
C VAL A 299 18.88 -1.00 -2.94
N GLY A 300 19.97 -0.27 -3.18
CA GLY A 300 20.08 1.19 -3.28
C GLY A 300 20.42 1.89 -1.95
N ARG A 301 20.69 1.12 -0.89
CA ARG A 301 21.12 1.57 0.44
C ARG A 301 22.15 0.61 1.00
N TRP A 302 23.06 1.14 1.80
CA TRP A 302 23.92 0.33 2.66
C TRP A 302 23.12 -0.38 3.76
N PRO A 303 23.66 -1.45 4.37
CA PRO A 303 22.99 -2.20 5.44
C PRO A 303 22.46 -1.33 6.59
N GLY A 304 23.21 -0.33 7.04
CA GLY A 304 22.77 0.61 8.09
C GLY A 304 21.73 1.64 7.63
N GLY A 305 21.43 1.70 6.33
CA GLY A 305 20.32 2.48 5.76
C GLY A 305 20.73 3.76 5.04
N THR A 306 22.01 4.14 5.06
CA THR A 306 22.52 5.27 4.29
C THR A 306 22.30 5.03 2.78
N PRO A 307 21.75 6.00 2.03
CA PRO A 307 21.53 5.82 0.59
C PRO A 307 22.84 5.79 -0.20
N VAL A 308 22.93 4.87 -1.17
CA VAL A 308 24.09 4.80 -2.08
C VAL A 308 24.24 6.09 -2.89
N ALA A 309 23.15 6.79 -3.20
CA ALA A 309 23.16 8.08 -3.89
C ALA A 309 24.01 9.15 -3.19
N GLY A 310 24.03 9.18 -1.85
CA GLY A 310 24.84 10.14 -1.09
C GLY A 310 26.22 9.60 -0.71
N CYS A 311 26.39 8.28 -0.69
CA CYS A 311 27.61 7.62 -0.25
C CYS A 311 27.94 6.44 -1.19
N PRO A 312 28.40 6.71 -2.43
CA PRO A 312 28.54 5.65 -3.43
C PRO A 312 29.65 4.65 -3.11
N LEU A 313 30.73 5.07 -2.45
CA LEU A 313 31.92 4.21 -2.27
C LEU A 313 31.89 3.37 -0.99
N ALA A 314 31.44 3.94 0.12
CA ALA A 314 31.41 3.28 1.43
C ALA A 314 30.23 3.80 2.28
N GLU A 315 29.78 3.00 3.23
CA GLU A 315 28.78 3.43 4.21
C GLU A 315 29.34 4.53 5.11
N GLN A 316 28.65 5.67 5.15
CA GLN A 316 29.00 6.81 5.99
C GLN A 316 27.72 7.41 6.62
N PRO A 317 27.83 8.13 7.75
CA PRO A 317 26.70 8.89 8.27
C PRO A 317 26.20 9.91 7.24
N CYS A 318 24.89 10.07 7.14
CA CYS A 318 24.32 11.13 6.29
C CYS A 318 24.78 12.51 6.78
N PRO A 319 25.15 13.45 5.90
CA PRO A 319 25.46 14.82 6.29
C PRO A 319 24.34 15.45 7.12
N ALA A 320 24.71 16.28 8.09
CA ALA A 320 23.75 16.98 8.93
C ALA A 320 22.72 17.74 8.07
N GLY A 321 21.43 17.57 8.38
CA GLY A 321 20.34 18.24 7.67
C GLY A 321 19.87 17.58 6.37
N THR A 322 20.48 16.47 5.93
CA THR A 322 20.01 15.72 4.74
C THR A 322 19.18 14.49 5.14
N GLY A 323 19.68 13.70 6.08
CA GLY A 323 19.03 12.46 6.52
C GLY A 323 18.92 11.40 5.40
N PRO A 324 18.51 10.17 5.74
CA PRO A 324 18.58 9.03 4.82
C PRO A 324 17.55 9.09 3.69
N THR A 325 16.58 10.00 3.75
CA THR A 325 15.50 10.14 2.75
C THR A 325 15.72 11.26 1.75
N ALA A 326 16.74 12.11 1.89
CA ALA A 326 17.06 13.19 0.95
C ALA A 326 17.78 12.68 -0.30
N ILE A 327 17.05 11.95 -1.13
CA ILE A 327 17.50 11.48 -2.45
C ILE A 327 16.46 11.86 -3.50
N SER A 328 16.89 12.26 -4.70
CA SER A 328 16.01 12.63 -5.82
C SER A 328 16.31 11.84 -7.10
N TYR A 329 17.56 11.38 -7.27
CA TYR A 329 18.11 10.76 -8.47
C TYR A 329 18.17 11.67 -9.72
N ARG A 330 17.93 12.98 -9.57
CA ARG A 330 18.03 13.94 -10.70
C ARG A 330 19.46 14.10 -11.22
N ASP A 331 20.42 13.92 -10.33
CA ASP A 331 21.85 13.99 -10.53
C ASP A 331 22.46 12.67 -11.06
N ASP A 332 21.69 11.59 -11.07
CA ASP A 332 22.15 10.27 -11.52
C ASP A 332 21.18 9.62 -12.55
N PRO A 333 20.85 10.26 -13.69
CA PRO A 333 19.85 9.73 -14.62
C PRO A 333 20.29 8.45 -15.35
N GLN A 334 21.59 8.17 -15.40
CA GLN A 334 22.17 6.94 -15.96
C GLN A 334 22.24 5.80 -14.94
N GLY A 335 22.20 6.10 -13.63
CA GLY A 335 22.32 5.08 -12.59
C GLY A 335 23.76 4.61 -12.35
N TRP A 336 24.74 5.48 -12.55
CA TRP A 336 26.16 5.20 -12.29
C TRP A 336 26.46 5.06 -10.80
N HIS A 337 25.73 5.79 -9.96
CA HIS A 337 25.87 5.70 -8.51
C HIS A 337 24.88 4.71 -7.92
N THR A 338 23.58 4.96 -8.14
CA THR A 338 22.51 4.06 -7.72
C THR A 338 21.92 3.39 -8.95
N PRO A 339 22.19 2.09 -9.19
CA PRO A 339 21.71 1.41 -10.38
C PRO A 339 20.22 1.60 -10.63
N LEU A 340 19.81 1.69 -11.89
CA LEU A 340 18.42 1.89 -12.27
C LEU A 340 17.52 0.71 -11.86
N PHE A 341 18.09 -0.49 -11.77
CA PHE A 341 17.42 -1.69 -11.28
C PHE A 341 17.44 -1.81 -9.74
N ALA A 342 18.09 -0.88 -9.02
CA ALA A 342 18.16 -0.96 -7.56
C ALA A 342 16.77 -0.94 -6.93
N HIS A 343 16.55 -1.79 -5.93
CA HIS A 343 15.24 -2.07 -5.37
C HIS A 343 14.46 -0.81 -4.97
N ILE A 344 15.06 0.08 -4.17
CA ILE A 344 14.37 1.30 -3.73
C ILE A 344 14.14 2.31 -4.86
N ARG A 345 14.95 2.25 -5.94
CA ARG A 345 14.84 3.14 -7.10
C ARG A 345 13.77 2.64 -8.06
N LYS A 346 13.65 1.32 -8.25
CA LYS A 346 12.51 0.68 -8.94
C LYS A 346 11.21 0.94 -8.18
N GLY A 347 11.18 0.68 -6.87
CA GLY A 347 9.98 0.85 -6.05
C GLY A 347 9.56 2.32 -5.84
N ASN A 348 10.48 3.27 -5.98
CA ASN A 348 10.20 4.70 -5.96
C ASN A 348 11.29 5.47 -6.74
N PRO A 349 11.06 5.73 -8.04
CA PRO A 349 11.99 6.42 -8.92
C PRO A 349 12.24 7.91 -8.58
N ARG A 350 11.38 8.49 -7.73
CA ARG A 350 11.41 9.89 -7.29
C ARG A 350 11.46 10.88 -8.47
N ASP A 351 12.10 12.02 -8.25
CA ASP A 351 12.12 13.14 -9.17
C ASP A 351 13.09 12.93 -10.35
N GLY A 352 13.88 11.85 -10.34
CA GLY A 352 14.84 11.48 -11.38
C GLY A 352 14.30 10.51 -12.43
N LEU A 353 12.99 10.24 -12.43
CA LEU A 353 12.38 9.34 -13.40
C LEU A 353 12.33 9.95 -14.80
N VAL A 354 13.23 9.50 -15.67
CA VAL A 354 13.22 9.81 -17.10
C VAL A 354 12.49 8.69 -17.84
N ALA A 355 11.27 8.96 -18.31
CA ALA A 355 10.45 7.98 -19.01
C ALA A 355 10.94 7.67 -20.44
N VAL A 356 11.54 8.65 -21.09
CA VAL A 356 12.13 8.53 -22.44
C VAL A 356 13.51 9.15 -22.41
N PRO A 357 14.59 8.43 -22.77
CA PRO A 357 15.93 9.00 -22.80
C PRO A 357 16.01 10.29 -23.62
N GLY A 358 16.74 11.28 -23.11
CA GLY A 358 16.86 12.61 -23.73
C GLY A 358 15.69 13.57 -23.45
N ARG A 359 14.68 13.15 -22.68
CA ARG A 359 13.60 14.03 -22.19
C ARG A 359 13.83 14.42 -20.72
N PRO A 360 13.24 15.54 -20.24
CA PRO A 360 13.30 15.89 -18.82
C PRO A 360 12.59 14.83 -17.95
N PRO A 361 12.96 14.71 -16.66
CA PRO A 361 12.24 13.85 -15.73
C PRO A 361 10.75 14.19 -15.64
N LEU A 362 9.93 13.19 -15.33
CA LEU A 362 8.50 13.36 -15.10
C LEU A 362 8.23 14.30 -13.90
N ASP A 363 7.05 14.91 -13.91
CA ASP A 363 6.55 15.63 -12.73
C ASP A 363 6.48 14.68 -11.53
N PRO A 364 7.08 15.03 -10.38
CA PRO A 364 7.02 14.23 -9.17
C PRO A 364 5.59 13.84 -8.74
N ALA A 365 4.58 14.66 -9.04
CA ALA A 365 3.17 14.36 -8.77
C ALA A 365 2.71 13.05 -9.42
N VAL A 366 3.29 12.66 -10.57
CA VAL A 366 3.02 11.37 -11.20
C VAL A 366 3.48 10.23 -10.31
N THR A 367 4.72 10.31 -9.78
CA THR A 367 5.25 9.28 -8.88
C THR A 367 4.55 9.25 -7.52
N ASP A 368 3.96 10.37 -7.10
CA ASP A 368 3.14 10.44 -5.88
C ASP A 368 1.85 9.61 -6.00
N THR A 369 1.36 9.30 -7.20
CA THR A 369 0.15 8.45 -7.41
C THR A 369 0.39 6.96 -7.15
N HIS A 370 1.64 6.51 -7.07
CA HIS A 370 2.02 5.10 -6.90
C HIS A 370 2.50 4.76 -5.49
N ARG A 371 2.37 5.70 -4.54
CA ARG A 371 2.95 5.60 -3.20
C ARG A 371 2.18 4.61 -2.35
N ILE A 372 2.88 3.76 -1.61
CA ILE A 372 2.29 2.84 -0.64
C ILE A 372 2.85 3.11 0.76
N ILE A 373 2.03 2.90 1.78
CA ILE A 373 2.50 2.84 3.17
C ILE A 373 2.87 1.40 3.50
N ARG A 374 4.05 1.17 4.10
CA ARG A 374 4.50 -0.17 4.47
C ARG A 374 4.53 -0.35 5.99
N ARG A 375 4.06 -1.49 6.47
CA ARG A 375 4.05 -1.95 7.88
C ARG A 375 4.60 -3.37 7.99
N GLY A 376 5.59 -3.69 7.16
CA GLY A 376 6.17 -5.03 7.14
C GLY A 376 6.90 -5.37 8.45
N ILE A 377 6.96 -6.66 8.76
CA ILE A 377 7.67 -7.18 9.94
C ILE A 377 8.37 -8.50 9.60
N PRO A 378 9.62 -8.73 10.05
CA PRO A 378 10.28 -10.01 9.84
C PRO A 378 9.56 -11.17 10.53
N TYR A 379 9.75 -12.38 10.03
CA TYR A 379 9.33 -13.62 10.68
C TYR A 379 10.42 -14.68 10.63
N GLY A 380 10.36 -15.63 11.55
CA GLY A 380 11.33 -16.73 11.64
C GLY A 380 12.66 -16.31 12.26
N PRO A 381 13.52 -17.28 12.59
CA PRO A 381 14.81 -17.02 13.22
C PRO A 381 15.79 -16.38 12.24
N ALA A 382 16.71 -15.56 12.77
CA ALA A 382 17.85 -15.04 12.01
C ALA A 382 18.68 -16.19 11.45
N TYR A 383 19.27 -15.98 10.27
CA TYR A 383 20.18 -16.95 9.67
C TYR A 383 21.49 -17.02 10.47
N ASP A 384 21.90 -18.24 10.85
CA ASP A 384 23.17 -18.51 11.51
C ASP A 384 24.06 -19.35 10.56
N PRO A 385 25.14 -18.78 10.00
CA PRO A 385 26.01 -19.48 9.06
C PRO A 385 26.79 -20.65 9.70
N GLU A 386 26.97 -20.67 11.03
CA GLU A 386 27.65 -21.76 11.72
C GLU A 386 26.74 -22.98 11.88
N GLN A 387 25.44 -22.74 12.08
CA GLN A 387 24.43 -23.81 12.29
C GLN A 387 23.75 -24.27 11.00
N GLU A 388 23.71 -23.43 9.96
CA GLU A 388 23.06 -23.74 8.68
C GLU A 388 24.05 -23.66 7.50
N PRO A 389 25.05 -24.55 7.40
CA PRO A 389 26.03 -24.52 6.31
C PRO A 389 25.39 -24.95 4.98
N GLY A 390 25.29 -24.04 4.00
CA GLY A 390 24.79 -24.36 2.67
C GLY A 390 24.18 -23.18 1.91
N ARG A 391 23.56 -23.47 0.76
CA ARG A 391 22.72 -22.52 -0.02
C ARG A 391 21.26 -23.00 0.01
N GLY A 392 20.31 -22.07 0.01
CA GLY A 392 18.87 -22.36 -0.06
C GLY A 392 18.10 -22.28 1.27
N THR A 393 16.81 -22.56 1.22
CA THR A 393 15.89 -22.50 2.37
C THR A 393 15.73 -23.83 3.11
N ASN A 394 16.69 -24.75 3.02
CA ASN A 394 16.63 -26.07 3.68
C ASN A 394 16.71 -25.99 5.23
N GLY A 395 16.87 -24.77 5.79
CA GLY A 395 16.77 -24.46 7.21
C GLY A 395 15.38 -23.93 7.62
N ALA A 396 15.30 -23.19 8.73
CA ALA A 396 14.04 -22.65 9.24
C ALA A 396 13.41 -21.63 8.26
N SER A 397 12.08 -21.70 8.08
CA SER A 397 11.35 -20.71 7.27
C SER A 397 11.47 -19.32 7.90
N ARG A 398 12.05 -18.39 7.13
CA ARG A 398 12.30 -17.00 7.54
C ARG A 398 11.99 -16.05 6.40
N GLY A 399 11.69 -14.81 6.74
CA GLY A 399 11.49 -13.77 5.74
C GLY A 399 10.75 -12.56 6.27
N LEU A 400 10.00 -11.91 5.39
CA LEU A 400 9.26 -10.69 5.69
C LEU A 400 7.76 -10.92 5.49
N VAL A 401 6.96 -10.54 6.47
CA VAL A 401 5.52 -10.33 6.26
C VAL A 401 5.38 -8.90 5.76
N PHE A 402 5.24 -8.73 4.45
CA PHE A 402 4.94 -7.43 3.87
C PHE A 402 3.47 -7.07 4.16
N ILE A 403 3.25 -5.89 4.73
CA ILE A 403 1.92 -5.30 4.91
C ILE A 403 1.94 -3.93 4.23
N GLY A 404 1.05 -3.71 3.27
CA GLY A 404 0.93 -2.47 2.51
C GLY A 404 -0.46 -1.86 2.62
N TYR A 405 -0.55 -0.54 2.72
CA TYR A 405 -1.80 0.23 2.72
C TYR A 405 -1.84 1.23 1.57
N GLN A 406 -2.97 1.23 0.86
CA GLN A 406 -3.23 2.10 -0.28
C GLN A 406 -4.73 2.27 -0.54
N ALA A 407 -5.13 3.35 -1.21
CA ALA A 407 -6.52 3.57 -1.61
C ALA A 407 -6.88 2.89 -2.95
N ASP A 408 -5.89 2.52 -3.76
CA ASP A 408 -6.06 1.87 -5.06
C ASP A 408 -4.99 0.77 -5.25
N LEU A 409 -5.42 -0.49 -5.27
CA LEU A 409 -4.55 -1.65 -5.47
C LEU A 409 -3.87 -1.61 -6.85
N VAL A 410 -4.62 -1.24 -7.89
CA VAL A 410 -4.17 -1.35 -9.28
C VAL A 410 -3.16 -0.26 -9.59
N GLN A 411 -3.45 0.99 -9.20
CA GLN A 411 -2.57 2.13 -9.46
C GLN A 411 -1.34 2.17 -8.55
N GLN A 412 -1.34 1.43 -7.44
CA GLN A 412 -0.27 1.51 -6.44
C GLN A 412 0.46 0.17 -6.33
N PHE A 413 -0.02 -0.75 -5.50
CA PHE A 413 0.70 -2.01 -5.25
C PHE A 413 0.94 -2.81 -6.54
N GLU A 414 -0.10 -3.06 -7.34
CA GLU A 414 0.05 -3.85 -8.56
C GLU A 414 0.84 -3.12 -9.62
N PHE A 415 0.67 -1.80 -9.76
CA PHE A 415 1.45 -1.01 -10.69
C PHE A 415 2.94 -1.08 -10.37
N VAL A 416 3.33 -0.82 -9.12
CA VAL A 416 4.73 -0.88 -8.68
C VAL A 416 5.28 -2.29 -8.92
N ALA A 417 4.54 -3.34 -8.54
CA ALA A 417 4.98 -4.72 -8.77
C ALA A 417 5.18 -5.03 -10.26
N LYS A 418 4.17 -4.73 -11.10
CA LYS A 418 4.14 -5.11 -12.52
C LYS A 418 5.04 -4.23 -13.38
N GLN A 419 4.82 -2.93 -13.32
CA GLN A 419 5.36 -1.96 -14.27
C GLN A 419 6.74 -1.47 -13.87
N TRP A 420 7.15 -1.61 -12.60
CA TRP A 420 8.46 -1.18 -12.13
C TRP A 420 9.34 -2.36 -11.70
N ILE A 421 8.92 -3.10 -10.68
CA ILE A 421 9.73 -4.16 -10.06
C ILE A 421 9.98 -5.31 -11.05
N ASN A 422 8.92 -5.83 -11.68
CA ASN A 422 9.02 -6.97 -12.59
C ASN A 422 9.41 -6.59 -14.03
N GLU A 423 9.20 -5.34 -14.43
CA GLU A 423 9.43 -4.89 -15.81
C GLU A 423 10.92 -4.72 -16.10
N ALA A 424 11.43 -5.50 -17.05
CA ALA A 424 12.83 -5.49 -17.42
C ALA A 424 13.22 -4.25 -18.25
N ASP A 425 12.28 -3.66 -18.99
CA ASP A 425 12.54 -2.44 -19.74
C ASP A 425 12.38 -1.17 -18.89
N PHE A 426 11.92 -1.24 -17.63
CA PHE A 426 11.69 -0.04 -16.84
C PHE A 426 13.00 0.50 -16.20
N PRO A 427 13.34 1.81 -16.31
CA PRO A 427 12.67 2.84 -17.13
C PRO A 427 12.89 2.65 -18.64
N ALA A 428 11.81 2.84 -19.41
CA ALA A 428 11.69 2.43 -20.83
C ALA A 428 12.71 3.05 -21.79
N GLY A 429 12.94 2.36 -22.91
CA GLY A 429 13.68 2.89 -24.06
C GLY A 429 15.20 2.93 -23.88
N ARG A 430 15.74 2.12 -22.97
CA ARG A 430 17.18 2.02 -22.71
C ARG A 430 17.82 0.84 -23.46
N SER A 431 19.07 1.01 -23.87
CA SER A 431 19.86 -0.04 -24.53
C SER A 431 21.27 -0.08 -23.94
N PRO A 432 21.67 -1.18 -23.27
CA PRO A 432 20.87 -2.37 -22.97
C PRO A 432 19.70 -2.06 -22.00
N ARG A 433 18.72 -2.98 -21.94
CA ARG A 433 17.60 -2.87 -21.00
C ARG A 433 18.11 -2.92 -19.55
N THR A 434 17.48 -2.12 -18.68
CA THR A 434 17.82 -2.03 -17.26
C THR A 434 17.81 -3.39 -16.54
N GLY A 435 16.79 -4.21 -16.82
CA GLY A 435 16.51 -5.45 -16.12
C GLY A 435 15.48 -5.29 -14.99
N ALA A 436 14.98 -6.41 -14.50
CA ALA A 436 14.05 -6.43 -13.37
C ALA A 436 14.79 -6.18 -12.04
N ASP A 437 14.04 -5.84 -11.01
CA ASP A 437 14.54 -5.73 -9.64
C ASP A 437 15.22 -7.05 -9.20
N PRO A 438 16.48 -7.03 -8.74
CA PRO A 438 17.22 -8.24 -8.36
C PRO A 438 16.86 -8.78 -6.96
N VAL A 439 16.12 -8.02 -6.15
CA VAL A 439 15.67 -8.39 -4.80
C VAL A 439 14.31 -9.10 -4.87
N LEU A 440 13.30 -8.45 -5.46
CA LEU A 440 11.91 -8.95 -5.51
C LEU A 440 11.49 -9.53 -6.87
N GLY A 441 12.14 -9.13 -7.96
CA GLY A 441 11.70 -9.46 -9.31
C GLY A 441 11.87 -10.95 -9.66
N PRO A 442 11.36 -11.38 -10.83
CA PRO A 442 11.32 -12.78 -11.22
C PRO A 442 12.69 -13.42 -11.52
N GLY A 443 13.81 -12.70 -11.34
CA GLY A 443 15.16 -13.09 -11.76
C GLY A 443 15.39 -12.79 -13.24
N SER A 444 16.51 -12.13 -13.59
CA SER A 444 16.80 -11.74 -14.98
C SER A 444 18.26 -11.27 -15.16
N PRO A 445 18.74 -11.15 -16.40
CA PRO A 445 19.87 -10.27 -16.66
C PRO A 445 19.50 -8.80 -16.35
N VAL A 446 20.44 -8.07 -15.75
CA VAL A 446 20.36 -6.62 -15.51
C VAL A 446 21.60 -5.93 -16.10
N ALA A 447 21.45 -4.66 -16.47
CA ALA A 447 22.54 -3.84 -16.98
C ALA A 447 23.16 -2.98 -15.86
N PHE A 448 24.35 -3.35 -15.41
CA PHE A 448 25.14 -2.55 -14.45
C PHE A 448 25.90 -1.46 -15.21
N GLU A 449 25.39 -0.24 -15.17
CA GLU A 449 26.04 0.94 -15.73
C GLU A 449 27.15 1.43 -14.79
N SER A 450 28.34 1.64 -15.32
CA SER A 450 29.48 2.21 -14.58
C SER A 450 30.27 3.19 -15.44
N GLU A 451 30.84 4.20 -14.81
CA GLU A 451 31.74 5.16 -15.45
C GLU A 451 33.21 4.83 -15.12
N SER A 452 34.11 5.09 -16.08
CA SER A 452 35.55 4.95 -15.92
C SER A 452 36.27 6.00 -16.77
N GLU A 453 37.59 6.16 -16.59
CA GLU A 453 38.41 7.04 -17.45
C GLU A 453 38.34 6.66 -18.94
N ALA A 454 38.01 5.40 -19.26
CA ALA A 454 37.82 4.91 -20.62
C ALA A 454 36.40 5.16 -21.18
N GLY A 455 35.55 5.87 -20.43
CA GLY A 455 34.15 6.12 -20.75
C GLY A 455 33.17 5.26 -19.95
N SER A 456 31.87 5.38 -20.28
CA SER A 456 30.80 4.60 -19.67
C SER A 456 30.71 3.19 -20.25
N ARG A 457 30.25 2.25 -19.44
CA ARG A 457 30.04 0.86 -19.83
C ARG A 457 28.81 0.26 -19.14
N ALA A 458 28.16 -0.66 -19.85
CA ALA A 458 27.12 -1.51 -19.30
C ALA A 458 27.62 -2.95 -19.17
N THR A 459 27.71 -3.46 -17.94
CA THR A 459 28.09 -4.86 -17.66
C THR A 459 26.83 -5.68 -17.35
N THR A 460 26.60 -6.76 -18.09
CA THR A 460 25.44 -7.63 -17.83
C THR A 460 25.71 -8.54 -16.64
N LEU A 461 24.85 -8.47 -15.62
CA LEU A 461 24.82 -9.40 -14.49
C LEU A 461 23.55 -10.24 -14.55
N ARG A 462 23.56 -11.47 -14.02
CA ARG A 462 22.38 -12.35 -14.00
C ARG A 462 21.99 -12.69 -12.57
N PHE A 463 20.78 -12.32 -12.17
CA PHE A 463 20.29 -12.61 -10.82
C PHE A 463 19.24 -13.72 -10.81
N GLY A 464 19.28 -14.53 -9.74
CA GLY A 464 18.25 -15.50 -9.41
C GLY A 464 17.19 -14.87 -8.52
N ARG A 465 16.12 -15.62 -8.21
CA ARG A 465 15.10 -15.20 -7.25
C ARG A 465 15.49 -15.66 -5.85
N PHE A 466 15.51 -14.74 -4.87
CA PHE A 466 15.78 -15.05 -3.46
C PHE A 466 14.60 -14.79 -2.53
N ILE A 467 13.54 -14.19 -3.07
CA ILE A 467 12.29 -13.99 -2.37
C ILE A 467 11.24 -14.89 -2.99
N ARG A 468 10.64 -15.77 -2.17
CA ARG A 468 9.53 -16.63 -2.57
C ARG A 468 8.26 -16.19 -1.87
N THR A 469 7.20 -15.95 -2.65
CA THR A 469 5.87 -15.69 -2.08
C THR A 469 5.28 -16.99 -1.57
N GLU A 470 5.03 -17.09 -0.27
CA GLU A 470 4.44 -18.26 0.39
C GLU A 470 2.97 -18.02 0.79
N GLY A 471 2.43 -16.83 0.53
CA GLY A 471 1.03 -16.51 0.76
C GLY A 471 0.76 -15.03 0.49
N ALA A 472 -0.43 -14.73 -0.03
CA ALA A 472 -0.86 -13.36 -0.26
C ALA A 472 -2.35 -13.16 0.00
N LEU A 473 -2.73 -11.97 0.48
CA LEU A 473 -4.12 -11.54 0.64
C LEU A 473 -4.29 -10.10 0.20
N TYR A 474 -5.43 -9.84 -0.47
CA TYR A 474 -6.02 -8.51 -0.52
C TYR A 474 -7.14 -8.47 0.51
N ALA A 475 -7.03 -7.53 1.44
CA ALA A 475 -8.04 -7.21 2.43
C ALA A 475 -8.38 -5.71 2.35
N PHE A 476 -9.44 -5.30 3.02
CA PHE A 476 -9.82 -3.92 3.20
C PHE A 476 -9.93 -3.65 4.70
N THR A 477 -9.24 -2.62 5.17
CA THR A 477 -9.27 -2.14 6.55
C THR A 477 -10.34 -1.07 6.64
N PRO A 478 -11.56 -1.40 7.13
CA PRO A 478 -12.68 -0.46 7.08
C PRO A 478 -12.54 0.61 8.18
N SER A 479 -13.25 1.71 8.01
CA SER A 479 -13.41 2.70 9.08
C SER A 479 -14.21 2.12 10.25
N ILE A 480 -14.08 2.71 11.45
CA ILE A 480 -14.85 2.30 12.64
C ILE A 480 -16.36 2.39 12.38
N PRO A 481 -16.92 3.42 11.72
CA PRO A 481 -18.33 3.43 11.31
C PRO A 481 -18.72 2.24 10.41
N ALA A 482 -17.91 1.92 9.38
CA ALA A 482 -18.20 0.79 8.50
C ALA A 482 -18.15 -0.55 9.25
N LEU A 483 -17.22 -0.72 10.19
CA LEU A 483 -17.19 -1.91 11.05
C LEU A 483 -18.44 -2.01 11.93
N ARG A 484 -18.98 -0.90 12.43
CA ARG A 484 -20.26 -0.88 13.18
C ARG A 484 -21.41 -1.38 12.31
N GLU A 485 -21.55 -0.85 11.10
CA GLU A 485 -22.60 -1.27 10.16
C GLU A 485 -22.49 -2.76 9.80
N LEU A 486 -21.26 -3.28 9.59
CA LEU A 486 -21.00 -4.69 9.38
C LEU A 486 -21.40 -5.55 10.59
N ALA A 487 -21.10 -5.09 11.81
CA ALA A 487 -21.45 -5.78 13.05
C ALA A 487 -22.98 -5.86 13.26
N GLU A 488 -23.72 -4.97 12.63
CA GLU A 488 -25.17 -4.91 12.62
C GLU A 488 -25.79 -5.60 11.39
N GLY A 489 -24.99 -5.95 10.39
CA GLY A 489 -25.46 -6.53 9.13
C GLY A 489 -26.22 -5.53 8.24
N ARG A 490 -25.94 -4.23 8.37
CA ARG A 490 -26.67 -3.14 7.70
C ARG A 490 -25.80 -2.27 6.77
N LEU A 491 -24.64 -2.77 6.34
CA LEU A 491 -23.72 -2.04 5.46
C LEU A 491 -24.45 -1.45 4.25
N ASP A 492 -24.41 -0.12 4.12
CA ASP A 492 -25.01 0.61 3.00
C ASP A 492 -24.07 0.58 1.78
N VAL A 493 -24.51 -0.08 0.71
CA VAL A 493 -23.73 -0.26 -0.54
C VAL A 493 -23.96 0.84 -1.57
N SER A 494 -24.54 1.97 -1.17
CA SER A 494 -24.65 3.17 -2.00
C SER A 494 -23.27 3.63 -2.51
N VAL A 495 -23.21 4.20 -3.71
CA VAL A 495 -22.00 4.76 -4.31
C VAL A 495 -22.03 6.28 -4.16
N GLU A 496 -20.97 6.86 -3.61
CA GLU A 496 -20.89 8.30 -3.36
C GLU A 496 -20.07 9.01 -4.44
N LEU A 497 -20.60 10.13 -4.95
CA LEU A 497 -19.80 11.13 -5.64
C LEU A 497 -19.35 12.18 -4.62
N HIS A 498 -18.07 12.15 -4.29
CA HIS A 498 -17.52 13.09 -3.32
C HIS A 498 -17.50 14.53 -3.88
N PRO A 499 -17.60 15.54 -3.01
CA PRO A 499 -17.39 16.92 -3.41
C PRO A 499 -16.04 17.15 -4.12
N GLY A 500 -16.07 18.01 -5.14
CA GLY A 500 -14.97 18.27 -6.06
C GLY A 500 -14.82 17.23 -7.18
N ALA A 501 -15.60 16.14 -7.18
CA ALA A 501 -15.56 15.16 -8.26
C ALA A 501 -16.30 15.65 -9.50
N VAL A 502 -15.75 15.29 -10.66
CA VAL A 502 -16.28 15.63 -11.97
C VAL A 502 -16.48 14.34 -12.76
N LEU A 503 -17.69 14.10 -13.24
CA LEU A 503 -18.03 13.09 -14.23
C LEU A 503 -17.90 13.70 -15.62
N ARG A 504 -17.20 13.01 -16.50
CA ARG A 504 -17.09 13.33 -17.91
C ARG A 504 -18.02 12.45 -18.74
N ALA A 505 -18.27 12.84 -19.98
CA ALA A 505 -19.05 12.04 -20.91
C ALA A 505 -18.51 10.60 -20.99
N GLY A 506 -19.38 9.63 -20.71
CA GLY A 506 -19.07 8.20 -20.60
C GLY A 506 -18.83 7.71 -19.16
N ASP A 507 -18.63 8.59 -18.18
CA ASP A 507 -18.44 8.19 -16.78
C ASP A 507 -19.77 7.73 -16.15
N VAL A 508 -19.69 6.66 -15.36
CA VAL A 508 -20.85 6.04 -14.69
C VAL A 508 -20.52 5.77 -13.22
N LEU A 509 -21.42 6.18 -12.34
CA LEU A 509 -21.50 5.76 -10.94
C LEU A 509 -22.52 4.64 -10.84
N ASP A 510 -22.03 3.41 -10.64
CA ASP A 510 -22.85 2.21 -10.68
C ASP A 510 -23.06 1.62 -9.28
N ALA A 511 -24.27 1.76 -8.74
CA ALA A 511 -24.72 1.15 -7.50
C ALA A 511 -25.51 -0.15 -7.74
N GLY A 512 -25.33 -0.77 -8.92
CA GLY A 512 -25.97 -2.00 -9.37
C GLY A 512 -27.38 -1.74 -9.90
N ALA A 513 -28.32 -1.50 -8.99
CA ALA A 513 -29.73 -1.26 -9.34
C ALA A 513 -29.97 0.14 -9.95
N ALA A 514 -29.09 1.09 -9.66
CA ALA A 514 -29.10 2.45 -10.19
C ALA A 514 -27.71 2.83 -10.70
N ARG A 515 -27.69 3.53 -11.84
CA ARG A 515 -26.48 4.06 -12.46
C ARG A 515 -26.67 5.52 -12.79
N LEU A 516 -25.92 6.41 -12.14
CA LEU A 516 -25.88 7.82 -12.51
C LEU A 516 -24.73 8.00 -13.52
N ALA A 517 -25.04 8.45 -14.73
CA ALA A 517 -24.07 8.56 -15.80
C ALA A 517 -24.16 9.93 -16.48
N LEU A 518 -23.01 10.53 -16.80
CA LEU A 518 -22.99 11.55 -17.84
C LEU A 518 -22.82 10.82 -19.17
N ALA A 519 -23.92 10.68 -19.92
CA ALA A 519 -23.92 9.93 -21.17
C ALA A 519 -23.00 10.59 -22.22
N ALA A 520 -22.60 9.81 -23.23
CA ALA A 520 -21.71 10.27 -24.29
C ALA A 520 -22.26 11.46 -25.10
N ASP A 521 -23.58 11.64 -25.11
CA ASP A 521 -24.28 12.77 -25.73
C ASP A 521 -24.31 14.02 -24.84
N GLY A 522 -23.74 13.98 -23.63
CA GLY A 522 -23.72 15.09 -22.68
C GLY A 522 -24.95 15.16 -21.75
N ASP A 523 -25.85 14.18 -21.79
CA ASP A 523 -26.99 14.13 -20.87
C ASP A 523 -26.63 13.47 -19.53
N LEU A 524 -26.89 14.14 -18.40
CA LEU A 524 -26.79 13.48 -17.10
C LEU A 524 -28.07 12.68 -16.85
N VAL A 525 -27.92 11.35 -16.73
CA VAL A 525 -29.05 10.41 -16.67
C VAL A 525 -28.92 9.46 -15.49
N LEU A 526 -30.07 9.10 -14.93
CA LEU A 526 -30.17 7.96 -14.02
C LEU A 526 -30.73 6.77 -14.80
N LEU A 527 -30.01 5.65 -14.81
CA LEU A 527 -30.41 4.40 -15.45
C LEU A 527 -30.69 3.34 -14.39
N ASP A 528 -31.57 2.39 -14.68
CA ASP A 528 -31.73 1.18 -13.86
C ASP A 528 -30.75 0.07 -14.28
N ALA A 529 -30.83 -1.09 -13.60
CA ALA A 529 -29.98 -2.25 -13.86
C ALA A 529 -30.01 -2.75 -15.32
N SER A 530 -31.13 -2.55 -16.04
CA SER A 530 -31.28 -2.95 -17.45
C SER A 530 -30.67 -1.92 -18.42
N GLY A 531 -30.24 -0.77 -17.92
CA GLY A 531 -29.81 0.38 -18.72
C GLY A 531 -30.96 1.28 -19.17
N ALA A 532 -32.20 1.02 -18.73
CA ALA A 532 -33.33 1.87 -19.06
C ALA A 532 -33.25 3.19 -18.30
N ARG A 533 -33.52 4.30 -19.00
CA ARG A 533 -33.46 5.65 -18.43
C ARG A 533 -34.65 5.91 -17.52
N ARG A 534 -34.36 6.25 -16.27
CA ARG A 534 -35.33 6.59 -15.21
C ARG A 534 -35.49 8.09 -15.01
N TRP A 535 -34.41 8.85 -15.24
CA TRP A 535 -34.39 10.30 -15.13
C TRP A 535 -33.33 10.90 -16.08
N SER A 536 -33.51 12.17 -16.46
CA SER A 536 -32.60 12.95 -17.32
C SER A 536 -32.59 14.41 -16.88
N ALA A 537 -31.40 15.02 -16.92
CA ALA A 537 -31.21 16.46 -16.73
C ALA A 537 -31.64 17.28 -17.95
N GLY A 538 -31.82 16.65 -19.12
CA GLY A 538 -32.17 17.31 -20.37
C GLY A 538 -30.99 18.05 -20.99
N THR A 539 -29.77 17.59 -20.77
CA THR A 539 -28.52 18.28 -21.16
C THR A 539 -27.87 17.71 -22.41
N ALA A 540 -28.54 16.80 -23.11
CA ALA A 540 -28.08 16.22 -24.38
C ALA A 540 -27.67 17.31 -25.39
N GLY A 541 -26.51 17.11 -26.02
CA GLY A 541 -25.90 18.03 -26.99
C GLY A 541 -25.28 19.29 -26.39
N LYS A 542 -25.34 19.48 -25.06
CA LYS A 542 -24.82 20.66 -24.37
C LYS A 542 -23.85 20.33 -23.24
N GLY A 543 -24.11 19.28 -22.47
CA GLY A 543 -23.30 18.90 -21.33
C GLY A 543 -21.92 18.37 -21.75
N SER A 544 -20.89 18.84 -21.06
CA SER A 544 -19.50 18.41 -21.21
C SER A 544 -19.02 17.67 -19.96
N GLU A 545 -19.41 18.18 -18.79
CA GLU A 545 -19.05 17.60 -17.50
C GLU A 545 -20.18 17.79 -16.47
N ALA A 546 -20.26 16.90 -15.49
CA ALA A 546 -21.12 17.03 -14.33
C ALA A 546 -20.25 17.08 -13.07
N ALA A 547 -20.38 18.13 -12.26
CA ALA A 547 -19.54 18.38 -11.10
C ALA A 547 -20.38 18.49 -9.84
N PHE A 548 -19.99 17.77 -8.79
CA PHE A 548 -20.54 17.96 -7.45
C PHE A 548 -19.60 18.84 -6.63
N SER A 549 -20.03 20.05 -6.29
CA SER A 549 -19.21 21.06 -5.62
C SER A 549 -19.09 20.84 -4.11
N HIS A 550 -18.15 21.55 -3.48
CA HIS A 550 -17.96 21.56 -2.02
C HIS A 550 -19.07 22.27 -1.25
N ASP A 551 -19.92 23.06 -1.91
CA ASP A 551 -21.09 23.68 -1.31
C ASP A 551 -22.37 22.85 -1.48
N GLY A 552 -22.24 21.60 -1.98
CA GLY A 552 -23.34 20.66 -2.05
C GLY A 552 -24.19 20.73 -3.32
N GLU A 553 -23.74 21.42 -4.37
CA GLU A 553 -24.45 21.56 -5.65
C GLU A 553 -23.97 20.53 -6.69
N LEU A 554 -24.90 19.82 -7.33
CA LEU A 554 -24.62 19.04 -8.54
C LEU A 554 -24.98 19.89 -9.76
N THR A 555 -24.00 20.16 -10.62
CA THR A 555 -24.21 20.91 -11.86
C THR A 555 -23.76 20.12 -13.07
N VAL A 556 -24.46 20.28 -14.19
CA VAL A 556 -23.95 19.91 -15.52
C VAL A 556 -23.49 21.18 -16.19
N ARG A 557 -22.25 21.21 -16.68
CA ARG A 557 -21.65 22.36 -17.37
C ARG A 557 -21.42 22.02 -18.82
N THR A 558 -21.57 23.05 -19.66
CA THR A 558 -21.25 22.99 -21.08
C THR A 558 -19.74 23.20 -21.31
N ALA A 559 -19.27 23.01 -22.55
CA ALA A 559 -17.86 23.12 -22.88
C ALA A 559 -17.25 24.53 -22.68
N ASP A 560 -18.08 25.58 -22.73
CA ASP A 560 -17.66 26.96 -22.46
C ASP A 560 -17.71 27.34 -20.96
N GLY A 561 -18.12 26.39 -20.11
CA GLY A 561 -18.22 26.56 -18.66
C GLY A 561 -19.60 27.03 -18.16
N ALA A 562 -20.57 27.30 -19.03
CA ALA A 562 -21.92 27.68 -18.60
C ALA A 562 -22.68 26.50 -17.98
N THR A 563 -23.48 26.76 -16.95
CA THR A 563 -24.33 25.74 -16.29
C THR A 563 -25.52 25.38 -17.19
N ALA A 564 -25.57 24.13 -17.65
CA ALA A 564 -26.69 23.57 -18.42
C ALA A 564 -27.83 23.07 -17.52
N TRP A 565 -27.51 22.60 -16.32
CA TRP A 565 -28.46 22.12 -15.32
C TRP A 565 -27.86 22.24 -13.91
N SER A 566 -28.70 22.44 -12.89
CA SER A 566 -28.32 22.46 -11.48
C SER A 566 -29.37 21.72 -10.63
N SER A 567 -28.91 21.02 -9.59
CA SER A 567 -29.77 20.42 -8.56
C SER A 567 -30.44 21.45 -7.64
N GLY A 568 -29.94 22.70 -7.62
CA GLY A 568 -30.45 23.76 -6.74
C GLY A 568 -30.10 23.56 -5.26
N THR A 569 -29.09 22.75 -4.97
CA THR A 569 -28.71 22.35 -3.60
C THR A 569 -27.50 23.11 -3.04
N ALA A 570 -27.06 24.18 -3.71
CA ALA A 570 -25.96 25.03 -3.26
C ALA A 570 -26.19 25.59 -1.84
N GLY A 571 -25.10 25.91 -1.14
CA GLY A 571 -25.13 26.46 0.23
C GLY A 571 -25.22 25.41 1.35
N HIS A 572 -25.04 24.13 1.04
CA HIS A 572 -25.04 23.02 1.98
C HIS A 572 -23.64 22.37 2.04
N PRO A 573 -22.64 23.05 2.64
CA PRO A 573 -21.30 22.50 2.78
C PRO A 573 -21.34 21.24 3.65
N GLY A 574 -20.95 20.11 3.07
CA GLY A 574 -21.04 18.80 3.71
C GLY A 574 -22.11 17.88 3.12
N ALA A 575 -22.92 18.37 2.17
CA ALA A 575 -23.84 17.52 1.44
C ALA A 575 -23.09 16.44 0.64
N ARG A 576 -23.75 15.28 0.45
CA ARG A 576 -23.22 14.10 -0.24
C ARG A 576 -24.16 13.69 -1.36
N LEU A 577 -23.62 13.42 -2.54
CA LEU A 577 -24.38 12.82 -3.63
C LEU A 577 -24.23 11.30 -3.58
N LEU A 578 -25.33 10.58 -3.38
CA LEU A 578 -25.36 9.12 -3.29
C LEU A 578 -26.22 8.52 -4.40
N VAL A 579 -25.69 7.51 -5.09
CA VAL A 579 -26.47 6.59 -5.93
C VAL A 579 -26.77 5.37 -5.07
N ARG A 580 -28.05 5.10 -4.80
CA ARG A 580 -28.46 4.10 -3.81
C ARG A 580 -28.88 2.79 -4.48
N PRO A 581 -28.71 1.66 -3.80
CA PRO A 581 -29.18 0.36 -4.31
C PRO A 581 -30.72 0.28 -4.42
N GLY A 582 -31.45 1.25 -3.88
CA GLY A 582 -32.91 1.37 -4.00
C GLY A 582 -33.41 1.86 -5.37
N GLY A 583 -32.51 2.28 -6.27
CA GLY A 583 -32.89 2.69 -7.63
C GLY A 583 -32.91 4.21 -7.87
N ASP A 584 -32.37 5.01 -6.95
CA ASP A 584 -32.38 6.48 -7.03
C ASP A 584 -31.00 7.11 -6.74
N ALA A 585 -30.85 8.38 -7.12
CA ALA A 585 -29.71 9.22 -6.77
C ALA A 585 -30.22 10.42 -5.96
N VAL A 586 -29.51 10.78 -4.89
CA VAL A 586 -29.94 11.84 -3.96
C VAL A 586 -28.79 12.73 -3.53
N VAL A 587 -29.08 14.01 -3.31
CA VAL A 587 -28.20 14.91 -2.56
C VAL A 587 -28.70 14.96 -1.11
N LEU A 588 -27.86 14.55 -0.16
CA LEU A 588 -28.18 14.51 1.26
C LEU A 588 -27.35 15.51 2.04
N ASP A 589 -27.97 16.25 2.96
CA ASP A 589 -27.27 16.97 4.02
C ASP A 589 -27.64 16.36 5.38
N GLY A 590 -26.68 15.67 6.00
CA GLY A 590 -26.93 14.78 7.13
C GLY A 590 -27.94 13.68 6.78
N GLY A 591 -29.13 13.73 7.40
CA GLY A 591 -30.24 12.81 7.11
C GLY A 591 -31.32 13.39 6.21
N ARG A 592 -31.19 14.64 5.76
CA ARG A 592 -32.20 15.34 4.96
C ARG A 592 -31.90 15.20 3.48
N VAL A 593 -32.90 14.79 2.69
CA VAL A 593 -32.85 14.82 1.22
C VAL A 593 -33.08 16.25 0.73
N LEU A 594 -32.15 16.77 -0.07
CA LEU A 594 -32.23 18.08 -0.72
C LEU A 594 -32.72 17.98 -2.17
N TRP A 595 -32.34 16.92 -2.88
CA TRP A 595 -32.73 16.59 -4.24
C TRP A 595 -32.91 15.08 -4.37
#